data_AF-A0A2V6Q4S6-F1
#
_entry.id   AF-A0A2V6Q4S6-F1
#
_cell.length_a   1.000
_cell.length_b   1.000
_cell.length_c   1.000
_cell.angle_alpha   90.00
_cell.angle_beta   90.00
_cell.angle_gamma   90.00
#
_symmetry.space_group_name_H-M   'P 1'
#
loop_
_entity.id
_entity.type
_entity.pdbx_description
1 polymer ?
#
loop_
_entity_poly.entity_id
_entity_poly.type
_entity_poly.pdbx_seq_one_letter_code
_entity_poly.pdbx_strand_id
1 'polypeptide(L)'
;MADTDTAQDFLRALSTRDLTNLERAVAQLWWHSRADHTAARTPRQLADESTAAGYPGQNVSRLARELDADPRTAKAADGAFRISIAARAPLDGLYGDLVDVRPAPKTDSVLPTNLFKGTRGYIEKVVYQLNASYSAGLFDCCAVMCRRLLETLIIEVYEAAGRANELKDPDGNFKMFSGLLAHLEADTKINLSRNAKGGLNSFKKLGDLSAHNRRFNAEADDIKRVRDELRVAAEELLHLANLKRPS
;
A
#
# COMPACT_ATOMS: atom_id res chain seq x y z
N MET A 1 -21.60 -13.29 2.32
CA MET A 1 -21.09 -11.96 1.94
C MET A 1 -20.44 -12.13 0.59
N ALA A 2 -20.96 -11.45 -0.44
CA ALA A 2 -20.30 -11.43 -1.74
C ALA A 2 -19.03 -10.59 -1.59
N ASP A 3 -17.88 -11.12 -2.02
CA ASP A 3 -16.60 -10.40 -2.08
C ASP A 3 -16.81 -9.09 -2.86
N THR A 4 -16.82 -7.96 -2.15
CA THR A 4 -16.86 -6.64 -2.79
C THR A 4 -15.44 -6.19 -3.09
N ASP A 5 -14.75 -6.89 -3.99
CA ASP A 5 -13.39 -6.54 -4.41
C ASP A 5 -13.37 -5.83 -5.78
N THR A 6 -14.45 -5.94 -6.57
CA THR A 6 -14.60 -5.25 -7.86
C THR A 6 -15.66 -4.15 -7.84
N ALA A 7 -15.54 -3.17 -8.75
CA ALA A 7 -16.57 -2.14 -8.94
C ALA A 7 -17.94 -2.74 -9.31
N GLN A 8 -17.93 -3.89 -10.00
CA GLN A 8 -19.16 -4.61 -10.36
C GLN A 8 -19.81 -5.24 -9.14
N ASP A 9 -19.04 -5.82 -8.22
CA ASP A 9 -19.56 -6.40 -6.98
C ASP A 9 -20.11 -5.32 -6.05
N PHE A 10 -19.44 -4.17 -5.98
CA PHE A 10 -19.98 -3.01 -5.26
C PHE A 10 -21.30 -2.52 -5.86
N LEU A 11 -21.38 -2.40 -7.19
CA LEU A 11 -22.60 -2.04 -7.89
C LEU A 11 -23.73 -3.05 -7.64
N ARG A 12 -23.42 -4.34 -7.53
CA ARG A 12 -24.39 -5.37 -7.11
C ARG A 12 -24.80 -5.19 -5.66
N ALA A 13 -23.88 -4.91 -4.75
CA ALA A 13 -24.19 -4.63 -3.34
C ALA A 13 -25.12 -3.40 -3.21
N LEU A 14 -24.93 -2.38 -4.04
CA LEU A 14 -25.82 -1.20 -4.11
C LEU A 14 -27.25 -1.53 -4.52
N SER A 15 -27.53 -2.67 -5.15
CA SER A 15 -28.91 -3.06 -5.52
C SER A 15 -29.81 -3.27 -4.30
N THR A 16 -29.22 -3.47 -3.11
CA THR A 16 -29.94 -3.53 -1.84
C THR A 16 -30.43 -2.16 -1.35
N ARG A 17 -30.05 -1.06 -2.03
CA ARG A 17 -30.42 0.31 -1.71
C ARG A 17 -31.31 0.86 -2.82
N ASP A 18 -32.35 1.62 -2.43
CA ASP A 18 -33.15 2.37 -3.38
C ASP A 18 -32.43 3.68 -3.73
N LEU A 19 -31.66 3.66 -4.83
CA LEU A 19 -30.84 4.77 -5.27
C LEU A 19 -31.21 5.21 -6.69
N THR A 20 -31.27 6.53 -6.88
CA THR A 20 -31.36 7.17 -8.19
C THR A 20 -30.11 6.90 -9.03
N ASN A 21 -30.20 7.14 -10.34
CA ASN A 21 -29.05 7.02 -11.24
C ASN A 21 -27.91 7.96 -10.85
N LEU A 22 -28.22 9.18 -10.41
CA LEU A 22 -27.24 10.14 -9.92
C LEU A 22 -26.55 9.64 -8.65
N GLU A 23 -27.31 9.15 -7.66
CA GLU A 23 -26.73 8.62 -6.41
C GLU A 23 -25.85 7.41 -6.67
N ARG A 24 -26.25 6.52 -7.59
CA ARG A 24 -25.41 5.38 -8.00
C ARG A 24 -24.13 5.85 -8.69
N ALA A 25 -24.18 6.90 -9.50
CA ALA A 25 -22.99 7.48 -10.13
C ALA A 25 -22.06 8.12 -9.10
N VAL A 26 -22.61 8.84 -8.10
CA VAL A 26 -21.84 9.37 -6.97
C VAL A 26 -21.22 8.23 -6.15
N ALA A 27 -21.94 7.13 -5.91
CA ALA A 27 -21.41 5.95 -5.23
C ALA A 27 -20.25 5.31 -6.00
N GLN A 28 -20.35 5.21 -7.32
CA GLN A 28 -19.25 4.71 -8.18
C GLN A 28 -18.03 5.62 -8.13
N LEU A 29 -18.21 6.95 -8.19
CA LEU A 29 -17.12 7.91 -8.03
C LEU A 29 -16.45 7.76 -6.66
N TRP A 30 -17.24 7.60 -5.60
CA TRP A 30 -16.72 7.31 -4.26
C TRP A 30 -15.91 6.00 -4.24
N TRP A 31 -16.45 4.93 -4.81
CA TRP A 31 -15.79 3.63 -4.90
C TRP A 31 -14.41 3.71 -5.57
N HIS A 32 -14.33 4.32 -6.76
CA HIS A 32 -13.07 4.47 -7.48
C HIS A 32 -12.06 5.35 -6.73
N SER A 33 -12.56 6.31 -5.93
CA SER A 33 -11.72 7.20 -5.15
C SER A 33 -11.18 6.59 -3.84
N ARG A 34 -11.53 5.33 -3.52
CA ARG A 34 -11.16 4.70 -2.23
C ARG A 34 -9.65 4.61 -2.00
N ALA A 35 -8.89 4.18 -3.02
CA ALA A 35 -7.43 4.02 -2.96
C ALA A 35 -6.66 5.26 -3.44
N ASP A 36 -7.31 6.14 -4.20
CA ASP A 36 -6.74 7.36 -4.77
C ASP A 36 -7.82 8.45 -4.80
N HIS A 37 -7.69 9.46 -3.95
CA HIS A 37 -8.66 10.56 -3.83
C HIS A 37 -8.74 11.44 -5.09
N THR A 38 -7.79 11.32 -6.02
CA THR A 38 -7.79 12.04 -7.30
C THR A 38 -8.45 11.25 -8.42
N ALA A 39 -8.78 9.98 -8.18
CA ALA A 39 -9.41 9.13 -9.19
C ALA A 39 -10.71 9.76 -9.70
N ALA A 40 -10.80 9.86 -11.02
CA ALA A 40 -11.93 10.44 -11.72
C ALA A 40 -12.49 9.46 -12.77
N ARG A 41 -13.77 9.63 -13.12
CA ARG A 41 -14.45 8.89 -14.20
C ARG A 41 -15.28 9.84 -15.05
N THR A 42 -15.34 9.56 -16.34
CA THR A 42 -16.27 10.24 -17.24
C THR A 42 -17.69 9.72 -17.06
N PRO A 43 -18.72 10.52 -17.36
CA PRO A 43 -20.12 10.06 -17.32
C PRO A 43 -20.36 8.82 -18.19
N ARG A 44 -19.62 8.67 -19.30
CA ARG A 44 -19.68 7.48 -20.16
C ARG A 44 -19.17 6.24 -19.42
N GLN A 45 -18.00 6.33 -18.79
CA GLN A 45 -17.44 5.22 -18.01
C GLN A 45 -18.40 4.75 -16.90
N LEU A 46 -19.01 5.68 -16.17
CA LEU A 46 -19.98 5.36 -15.12
C LEU A 46 -21.25 4.67 -15.67
N ALA A 47 -21.74 5.12 -16.83
CA ALA A 47 -22.89 4.50 -17.49
C ALA A 47 -22.58 3.09 -18.01
N ASP A 48 -21.38 2.90 -18.58
CA ASP A 48 -20.91 1.61 -19.09
C ASP A 48 -20.70 0.61 -17.94
N GLU A 49 -20.08 1.04 -16.83
CA GLU A 49 -19.91 0.23 -15.61
C GLU A 49 -21.26 -0.18 -15.00
N SER A 50 -22.20 0.76 -14.92
CA SER A 50 -23.56 0.48 -14.44
C SER A 50 -24.25 -0.58 -15.30
N THR A 51 -24.12 -0.45 -16.63
CA THR A 51 -24.71 -1.39 -17.60
C THR A 51 -24.07 -2.77 -17.49
N ALA A 52 -22.74 -2.84 -17.37
CA ALA A 52 -22.00 -4.08 -17.15
C ALA A 52 -22.38 -4.79 -15.84
N ALA A 53 -22.81 -4.03 -14.82
CA ALA A 53 -23.33 -4.57 -13.56
C ALA A 53 -24.82 -5.00 -13.64
N GLY A 54 -25.49 -4.79 -14.77
CA GLY A 54 -26.89 -5.19 -15.00
C GLY A 54 -27.92 -4.08 -14.75
N TYR A 55 -27.50 -2.84 -14.51
CA TYR A 55 -28.43 -1.71 -14.43
C TYR A 55 -28.89 -1.25 -15.83
N PRO A 56 -30.06 -0.59 -15.94
CA PRO A 56 -30.48 0.02 -17.19
C PRO A 56 -29.47 1.04 -17.72
N GLY A 57 -29.36 1.13 -19.05
CA GLY A 57 -28.52 2.11 -19.71
C GLY A 57 -28.86 3.54 -19.31
N GLN A 58 -27.85 4.36 -19.08
CA GLN A 58 -28.01 5.75 -18.61
C GLN A 58 -27.83 6.75 -19.76
N ASN A 59 -28.59 7.84 -19.74
CA ASN A 59 -28.36 8.96 -20.67
C ASN A 59 -27.12 9.74 -20.21
N VAL A 60 -26.01 9.56 -20.93
CA VAL A 60 -24.70 10.12 -20.60
C VAL A 60 -24.73 11.65 -20.48
N SER A 61 -25.42 12.35 -21.39
CA SER A 61 -25.52 13.81 -21.37
C SER A 61 -26.31 14.32 -20.17
N ARG A 62 -27.40 13.64 -19.82
CA ARG A 62 -28.17 13.95 -18.62
C ARG A 62 -27.34 13.73 -17.36
N LEU A 63 -26.65 12.58 -17.27
CA LEU A 63 -25.79 12.25 -16.14
C LEU A 63 -24.67 13.28 -15.97
N ALA A 64 -24.04 13.72 -17.07
CA ALA A 64 -23.00 14.75 -17.03
C ALA A 64 -23.51 16.06 -16.42
N ARG A 65 -24.71 16.50 -16.80
CA ARG A 65 -25.34 17.71 -16.26
C ARG A 65 -25.72 17.55 -14.78
N GLU A 66 -26.24 16.39 -14.41
CA GLU A 66 -26.62 16.10 -13.02
C GLU A 66 -25.38 16.03 -12.10
N LEU A 67 -24.28 15.42 -12.57
CA LEU A 67 -23.00 15.42 -11.84
C LEU A 67 -22.44 16.84 -11.70
N ASP A 68 -22.44 17.64 -12.77
CA ASP A 68 -21.97 19.04 -12.73
C ASP A 68 -22.72 19.90 -11.72
N ALA A 69 -24.02 19.66 -11.56
CA ALA A 69 -24.87 20.38 -10.61
C ALA A 69 -24.77 19.84 -9.17
N ASP A 70 -24.20 18.64 -8.95
CA ASP A 70 -24.18 17.98 -7.64
C ASP A 70 -22.98 18.43 -6.80
N PRO A 71 -23.18 19.02 -5.60
CA PRO A 71 -22.10 19.53 -4.75
C PRO A 71 -21.18 18.43 -4.21
N ARG A 72 -21.58 17.16 -4.30
CA ARG A 72 -20.74 16.02 -3.90
C ARG A 72 -19.65 15.71 -4.91
N THR A 73 -19.71 16.31 -6.10
CA THR A 73 -18.74 16.05 -7.17
C THR A 73 -17.94 17.30 -7.54
N ALA A 74 -16.83 17.09 -8.24
CA ALA A 74 -16.00 18.14 -8.80
C ALA A 74 -15.48 17.72 -10.18
N LYS A 75 -15.34 18.68 -11.10
CA LYS A 75 -14.75 18.45 -12.42
C LYS A 75 -13.27 18.03 -12.32
N ALA A 76 -12.88 17.16 -13.23
CA ALA A 76 -11.51 16.74 -13.49
C ALA A 76 -11.20 16.91 -15.00
N ALA A 77 -10.02 16.51 -15.44
CA ALA A 77 -9.61 16.58 -16.84
C ALA A 77 -10.56 15.77 -17.75
N ASP A 78 -10.61 16.14 -19.04
CA ASP A 78 -11.31 15.39 -20.10
C ASP A 78 -12.81 15.13 -19.85
N GLY A 79 -13.49 16.06 -19.16
CA GLY A 79 -14.91 15.94 -18.84
C GLY A 79 -15.22 14.87 -17.80
N ALA A 80 -14.22 14.43 -17.05
CA ALA A 80 -14.39 13.52 -15.92
C ALA A 80 -14.85 14.26 -14.66
N PHE A 81 -15.40 13.49 -13.73
CA PHE A 81 -15.81 13.94 -12.41
C PHE A 81 -15.10 13.10 -11.34
N ARG A 82 -14.91 13.69 -10.16
CA ARG A 82 -14.41 13.06 -8.95
C ARG A 82 -15.25 13.49 -7.75
N ILE A 83 -15.08 12.83 -6.62
CA ILE A 83 -15.72 13.24 -5.36
C ILE A 83 -15.09 14.53 -4.83
N SER A 84 -15.91 15.45 -4.35
CA SER A 84 -15.44 16.64 -3.64
C SER A 84 -14.92 16.26 -2.25
N ILE A 85 -13.87 16.94 -1.77
CA ILE A 85 -13.26 16.64 -0.46
C ILE A 85 -14.31 16.66 0.67
N ALA A 86 -15.22 17.63 0.63
CA ALA A 86 -16.27 17.79 1.64
C ALA A 86 -17.27 16.62 1.67
N ALA A 87 -17.52 15.97 0.52
CA ALA A 87 -18.44 14.85 0.45
C ALA A 87 -17.83 13.52 0.88
N ARG A 88 -16.50 13.44 1.06
CA ARG A 88 -15.84 12.15 1.33
C ARG A 88 -16.29 11.50 2.63
N ALA A 89 -16.21 12.22 3.75
CA ALA A 89 -16.56 11.66 5.06
C ALA A 89 -18.05 11.23 5.14
N PRO A 90 -19.03 12.03 4.64
CA PRO A 90 -20.42 11.57 4.54
C PRO A 90 -20.59 10.30 3.72
N LEU A 91 -19.93 10.19 2.56
CA LEU A 91 -20.04 9.02 1.68
C LEU A 91 -19.35 7.78 2.26
N ASP A 92 -18.25 7.95 3.01
CA ASP A 92 -17.62 6.86 3.77
C ASP A 92 -18.57 6.27 4.83
N GLY A 93 -19.43 7.10 5.43
CA GLY A 93 -20.48 6.65 6.35
C GLY A 93 -21.65 5.96 5.63
N LEU A 94 -21.96 6.38 4.40
CA LEU A 94 -23.11 5.89 3.64
C LEU A 94 -22.87 4.54 2.96
N TYR A 95 -21.66 4.32 2.46
CA TYR A 95 -21.31 3.16 1.65
C TYR A 95 -20.23 2.28 2.28
N GLY A 96 -19.66 2.70 3.40
CA GLY A 96 -18.57 1.98 4.06
C GLY A 96 -18.93 0.61 4.61
N ASP A 97 -20.22 0.32 4.81
CA ASP A 97 -20.75 -0.99 5.22
C ASP A 97 -20.97 -1.96 4.06
N LEU A 98 -20.99 -1.43 2.83
CA LEU A 98 -21.12 -2.21 1.59
C LEU A 98 -19.77 -2.65 1.03
N VAL A 99 -18.68 -2.43 1.77
CA VAL A 99 -17.32 -2.74 1.32
C VAL A 99 -16.59 -3.55 2.38
N ASP A 100 -16.02 -4.69 1.98
CA ASP A 100 -15.39 -5.62 2.93
C ASP A 100 -14.06 -5.10 3.48
N VAL A 101 -13.28 -4.40 2.66
CA VAL A 101 -11.93 -3.92 3.02
C VAL A 101 -11.72 -2.49 2.55
N ARG A 102 -11.38 -1.56 3.45
CA ARG A 102 -10.94 -0.22 3.02
C ARG A 102 -9.47 -0.29 2.58
N PRO A 103 -9.11 0.11 1.35
CA PRO A 103 -7.73 0.14 0.93
C PRO A 103 -7.01 1.16 1.81
N ALA A 104 -5.85 0.77 2.34
CA ALA A 104 -5.03 1.71 3.09
C ALA A 104 -4.55 2.85 2.17
N PRO A 105 -4.33 4.06 2.72
CA PRO A 105 -3.87 5.18 1.90
C PRO A 105 -2.46 4.89 1.36
N LYS A 106 -2.24 5.19 0.07
CA LYS A 106 -0.89 5.22 -0.51
C LYS A 106 -0.18 6.46 0.03
N THR A 107 0.92 6.25 0.74
CA THR A 107 1.70 7.31 1.40
C THR A 107 3.18 6.99 1.30
N ASP A 108 4.02 8.01 1.55
CA ASP A 108 5.48 7.90 1.65
C ASP A 108 5.94 8.23 3.09
N SER A 109 5.13 7.87 4.08
CA SER A 109 5.29 8.32 5.48
C SER A 109 6.58 7.82 6.14
N VAL A 110 7.08 6.64 5.74
CA VAL A 110 8.31 6.05 6.25
C VAL A 110 9.37 5.90 5.16
N LEU A 111 9.01 5.31 4.01
CA LEU A 111 9.91 5.12 2.89
C LEU A 111 9.30 5.68 1.59
N PRO A 112 10.09 6.31 0.70
CA PRO A 112 9.59 6.77 -0.60
C PRO A 112 9.22 5.59 -1.50
N THR A 113 7.95 5.46 -1.89
CA THR A 113 7.45 4.37 -2.74
C THR A 113 8.16 4.31 -4.09
N ASN A 114 8.56 5.47 -4.64
CA ASN A 114 9.30 5.55 -5.90
C ASN A 114 10.65 4.81 -5.87
N LEU A 115 11.28 4.69 -4.70
CA LEU A 115 12.53 3.95 -4.53
C LEU A 115 12.34 2.44 -4.81
N PHE A 116 11.13 1.91 -4.64
CA PHE A 116 10.83 0.49 -4.80
C PHE A 116 10.02 0.18 -6.05
N LYS A 117 9.52 1.20 -6.75
CA LYS A 117 8.71 1.05 -7.97
C LYS A 117 9.49 0.34 -9.09
N GLY A 118 8.90 -0.66 -9.71
CA GLY A 118 9.52 -1.46 -10.77
C GLY A 118 10.50 -2.51 -10.26
N THR A 119 10.48 -2.83 -8.96
CA THR A 119 11.22 -3.96 -8.39
C THR A 119 10.34 -5.22 -8.43
N ARG A 120 10.37 -6.04 -7.39
CA ARG A 120 9.51 -7.23 -7.28
C ARG A 120 8.16 -6.83 -6.67
N GLY A 121 7.07 -7.39 -7.17
CA GLY A 121 5.72 -7.03 -6.72
C GLY A 121 5.47 -7.26 -5.22
N TYR A 122 6.12 -8.23 -4.58
CA TYR A 122 6.02 -8.40 -3.12
C TYR A 122 6.79 -7.34 -2.33
N ILE A 123 7.92 -6.82 -2.85
CA ILE A 123 8.67 -5.72 -2.22
C ILE A 123 7.81 -4.46 -2.23
N GLU A 124 7.23 -4.13 -3.39
CA GLU A 124 6.32 -2.99 -3.52
C GLU A 124 5.12 -3.10 -2.56
N LYS A 125 4.53 -4.30 -2.43
CA LYS A 125 3.44 -4.56 -1.48
C LYS A 125 3.86 -4.39 -0.03
N VAL A 126 5.05 -4.87 0.35
CA VAL A 126 5.61 -4.72 1.69
C VAL A 126 5.82 -3.24 2.04
N VAL A 127 6.37 -2.45 1.12
CA VAL A 127 6.57 -1.01 1.32
C VAL A 127 5.25 -0.26 1.45
N TYR A 128 4.26 -0.62 0.63
CA TYR A 128 2.90 -0.10 0.77
C TYR A 128 2.32 -0.39 2.16
N GLN A 129 2.39 -1.64 2.63
CA GLN A 129 1.91 -2.05 3.97
C GLN A 129 2.65 -1.32 5.10
N LEU A 130 3.97 -1.14 4.95
CA LEU A 130 4.82 -0.41 5.88
C LEU A 130 4.39 1.06 6.00
N ASN A 131 4.26 1.77 4.88
CA ASN A 131 3.82 3.17 4.89
C ASN A 131 2.37 3.35 5.38
N ALA A 132 1.50 2.41 5.00
CA ALA A 132 0.10 2.37 5.42
C ALA A 132 -0.05 2.19 6.93
N SER A 133 0.67 1.22 7.51
CA SER A 133 0.61 0.94 8.95
C SER A 133 1.08 2.11 9.79
N TYR A 134 2.14 2.82 9.37
CA TYR A 134 2.56 4.05 10.02
C TYR A 134 1.48 5.13 9.96
N SER A 135 0.91 5.37 8.77
CA SER A 135 -0.11 6.41 8.56
C SER A 135 -1.42 6.12 9.31
N ALA A 136 -1.70 4.85 9.58
CA ALA A 136 -2.82 4.40 10.38
C ALA A 136 -2.55 4.38 11.90
N GLY A 137 -1.34 4.76 12.35
CA GLY A 137 -0.96 4.74 13.76
C GLY A 137 -0.67 3.34 14.33
N LEU A 138 -0.49 2.33 13.46
CA LEU A 138 -0.18 0.95 13.83
C LEU A 138 1.34 0.72 13.87
N PHE A 139 2.01 1.30 14.86
CA PHE A 139 3.48 1.41 14.86
C PHE A 139 4.21 0.08 15.08
N ASP A 140 3.70 -0.83 15.91
CA ASP A 140 4.29 -2.18 16.02
C ASP A 140 4.18 -2.94 14.70
N CYS A 141 3.03 -2.85 14.03
CA CYS A 141 2.86 -3.41 12.69
C CYS A 141 3.85 -2.79 11.71
N CYS A 142 4.05 -1.47 11.76
CA CYS A 142 5.05 -0.78 10.95
C CYS A 142 6.46 -1.33 11.20
N ALA A 143 6.88 -1.47 12.47
CA ALA A 143 8.19 -2.01 12.82
C ALA A 143 8.39 -3.45 12.30
N VAL A 144 7.37 -4.30 12.42
CA VAL A 144 7.39 -5.68 11.88
C VAL A 144 7.48 -5.67 10.36
N MET A 145 6.78 -4.76 9.67
CA MET A 145 6.88 -4.62 8.21
C MET A 145 8.26 -4.10 7.76
N CYS A 146 8.89 -3.20 8.52
CA CYS A 146 10.28 -2.78 8.28
C CYS A 146 11.25 -3.96 8.37
N ARG A 147 11.09 -4.82 9.38
CA ARG A 147 11.89 -6.05 9.51
C ARG A 147 11.68 -6.98 8.31
N ARG A 148 10.43 -7.24 7.93
CA ARG A 148 10.09 -8.09 6.77
C ARG A 148 10.72 -7.56 5.48
N LEU A 149 10.71 -6.24 5.27
CA LEU A 149 11.37 -5.61 4.13
C LEU A 149 12.87 -5.90 4.12
N LEU A 150 13.56 -5.68 5.24
CA LEU A 150 15.00 -5.90 5.35
C LEU A 150 15.38 -7.38 5.20
N GLU A 151 14.64 -8.30 5.83
CA GLU A 151 14.79 -9.74 5.64
C GLU A 151 14.70 -10.11 4.14
N THR A 152 13.65 -9.63 3.47
CA THR A 152 13.42 -9.88 2.04
C THR A 152 14.60 -9.35 1.22
N LEU A 153 15.02 -8.10 1.44
CA LEU A 153 16.09 -7.48 0.68
C LEU A 153 17.45 -8.18 0.89
N ILE A 154 17.75 -8.65 2.11
CA ILE A 154 18.97 -9.45 2.35
C ILE A 154 18.92 -10.74 1.54
N ILE A 155 17.79 -11.44 1.51
CA ILE A 155 17.63 -12.66 0.71
C ILE A 155 17.82 -12.35 -0.78
N GLU A 156 17.23 -11.27 -1.31
CA GLU A 156 17.40 -10.86 -2.71
C GLU A 156 18.87 -10.61 -3.07
N VAL A 157 19.67 -10.01 -2.18
CA VAL A 157 21.10 -9.80 -2.40
C VAL A 157 21.82 -11.14 -2.61
N TYR A 158 21.53 -12.14 -1.79
CA TYR A 158 22.15 -13.46 -1.92
C TYR A 158 21.60 -14.26 -3.08
N GLU A 159 20.32 -14.10 -3.43
CA GLU A 159 19.74 -14.70 -4.65
C GLU A 159 20.40 -14.12 -5.90
N ALA A 160 20.55 -12.80 -5.99
CA ALA A 160 21.24 -12.14 -7.10
C ALA A 160 22.71 -12.59 -7.23
N ALA A 161 23.36 -12.90 -6.11
CA ALA A 161 24.72 -13.43 -6.08
C ALA A 161 24.82 -14.95 -6.34
N GLY A 162 23.69 -15.66 -6.49
CA GLY A 162 23.68 -17.14 -6.63
C GLY A 162 24.06 -17.89 -5.34
N ARG A 163 23.93 -17.24 -4.18
CA ARG A 163 24.42 -17.69 -2.86
C ARG A 163 23.30 -17.87 -1.82
N ALA A 164 22.04 -17.88 -2.23
CA ALA A 164 20.89 -17.97 -1.32
C ALA A 164 20.89 -19.20 -0.40
N ASN A 165 21.51 -20.31 -0.82
CA ASN A 165 21.63 -21.50 0.02
C ASN A 165 22.44 -21.28 1.31
N GLU A 166 23.32 -20.27 1.34
CA GLU A 166 24.07 -19.92 2.54
C GLU A 166 23.17 -19.35 3.66
N LEU A 167 22.02 -18.78 3.27
CA LEU A 167 21.05 -18.19 4.20
C LEU A 167 20.05 -19.20 4.77
N LYS A 168 20.15 -20.47 4.39
CA LYS A 168 19.23 -21.51 4.83
C LYS A 168 19.73 -22.23 6.09
N ASP A 169 18.79 -22.76 6.86
CA ASP A 169 19.05 -23.70 7.94
C ASP A 169 19.18 -25.14 7.41
N PRO A 170 19.56 -26.12 8.26
CA PRO A 170 19.66 -27.52 7.84
C PRO A 170 18.37 -28.13 7.30
N ASP A 171 17.21 -27.57 7.68
CA ASP A 171 15.89 -28.00 7.21
C ASP A 171 15.52 -27.38 5.84
N GLY A 172 16.39 -26.52 5.30
CA GLY A 172 16.21 -25.86 4.00
C GLY A 172 15.38 -24.59 4.04
N ASN A 173 15.01 -24.10 5.23
CA ASN A 173 14.26 -22.85 5.41
C ASN A 173 15.21 -21.66 5.52
N PHE A 174 14.79 -20.48 5.08
CA PHE A 174 15.58 -19.26 5.32
C PHE A 174 15.64 -18.93 6.81
N LYS A 175 16.82 -18.52 7.28
CA LYS A 175 17.02 -18.06 8.67
C LYS A 175 16.13 -16.84 8.97
N MET A 176 15.78 -16.66 10.24
CA MET A 176 15.14 -15.44 10.74
C MET A 176 16.08 -14.23 10.64
N PHE A 177 15.57 -12.98 10.69
CA PHE A 177 16.37 -11.76 10.54
C PHE A 177 17.72 -11.77 11.26
N SER A 178 17.76 -12.18 12.54
CA SER A 178 19.00 -12.24 13.31
C SER A 178 20.07 -13.12 12.66
N GLY A 179 19.68 -14.27 12.11
CA GLY A 179 20.59 -15.19 11.42
C GLY A 179 21.00 -14.68 10.04
N LEU A 180 20.09 -14.03 9.32
CA LEU A 180 20.41 -13.38 8.03
C LEU A 180 21.41 -12.24 8.23
N LEU A 181 21.18 -11.38 9.23
CA LEU A 181 22.05 -10.27 9.55
C LEU A 181 23.44 -10.75 10.00
N ALA A 182 23.51 -11.75 10.87
CA ALA A 182 24.78 -12.32 11.31
C ALA A 182 25.60 -12.89 10.14
N HIS A 183 24.95 -13.56 9.19
CA HIS A 183 25.63 -14.08 7.99
C HIS A 183 26.13 -12.94 7.10
N LEU A 184 25.29 -11.92 6.87
CA LEU A 184 25.65 -10.74 6.08
C LEU A 184 26.79 -9.93 6.70
N GLU A 185 26.83 -9.79 8.03
CA GLU A 185 27.90 -9.09 8.73
C GLU A 185 29.25 -9.82 8.67
N ALA A 186 29.24 -11.15 8.61
CA ALA A 186 30.42 -11.99 8.49
C ALA A 186 30.89 -12.18 7.03
N ASP A 187 30.08 -11.78 6.05
CA ASP A 187 30.39 -11.93 4.63
C ASP A 187 31.52 -10.98 4.20
N THR A 188 32.52 -11.51 3.50
CA THR A 188 33.67 -10.73 3.00
C THR A 188 33.49 -10.26 1.55
N LYS A 189 32.54 -10.84 0.81
CA LYS A 189 32.27 -10.53 -0.59
C LYS A 189 31.14 -9.53 -0.75
N ILE A 190 30.14 -9.58 0.12
CA ILE A 190 29.04 -8.60 0.16
C ILE A 190 29.35 -7.61 1.28
N ASN A 191 29.65 -6.37 0.90
CA ASN A 191 30.00 -5.32 1.85
C ASN A 191 28.89 -4.27 1.92
N LEU A 192 28.48 -3.94 3.14
CA LEU A 192 27.59 -2.82 3.44
C LEU A 192 28.38 -1.66 4.05
N SER A 193 27.94 -0.44 3.74
CA SER A 193 28.38 0.77 4.40
C SER A 193 28.11 0.71 5.90
N ARG A 194 28.89 1.47 6.68
CA ARG A 194 28.71 1.57 8.14
C ARG A 194 27.28 2.03 8.49
N ASN A 195 26.72 2.94 7.70
CA ASN A 195 25.39 3.48 7.94
C ASN A 195 24.30 2.44 7.67
N ALA A 196 24.42 1.64 6.59
CA ALA A 196 23.48 0.54 6.35
C ALA A 196 23.55 -0.53 7.45
N LYS A 197 24.77 -0.90 7.91
CA LYS A 197 24.91 -1.82 9.05
C LYS A 197 24.30 -1.26 10.33
N GLY A 198 24.46 0.04 10.58
CA GLY A 198 23.80 0.74 11.69
C GLY A 198 22.27 0.62 11.61
N GLY A 199 21.70 0.93 10.44
CA GLY A 199 20.26 0.83 10.20
C GLY A 199 19.70 -0.58 10.39
N LEU A 200 20.39 -1.61 9.87
CA LEU A 200 19.97 -3.00 10.07
C LEU A 200 19.91 -3.37 11.56
N ASN A 201 20.91 -2.95 12.35
CA ASN A 201 20.96 -3.20 13.78
C ASN A 201 19.89 -2.42 14.57
N SER A 202 19.66 -1.16 14.22
CA SER A 202 18.60 -0.33 14.80
C SER A 202 17.22 -0.95 14.59
N PHE A 203 16.91 -1.42 13.37
CA PHE A 203 15.63 -2.07 13.08
C PHE A 203 15.50 -3.46 13.65
N LYS A 204 16.61 -4.20 13.77
CA LYS A 204 16.59 -5.46 14.49
C LYS A 204 16.07 -5.24 15.91
N LYS A 205 16.65 -4.27 16.62
CA LYS A 205 16.24 -3.96 18.00
C LYS A 205 14.77 -3.52 18.09
N LEU A 206 14.35 -2.57 17.24
CA LEU A 206 12.97 -2.07 17.28
C LEU A 206 11.95 -3.15 16.86
N GLY A 207 12.26 -3.91 15.82
CA GLY A 207 11.41 -5.01 15.35
C GLY A 207 11.31 -6.15 16.37
N ASP A 208 12.40 -6.54 17.03
CA ASP A 208 12.38 -7.55 18.09
C ASP A 208 11.51 -7.10 19.28
N LEU A 209 11.63 -5.82 19.69
CA LEU A 209 10.79 -5.25 20.75
C LEU A 209 9.31 -5.28 20.35
N SER A 210 8.99 -4.78 19.16
CA SER A 210 7.60 -4.69 18.67
C SER A 210 6.95 -6.06 18.45
N ALA A 211 7.72 -7.08 18.05
CA ALA A 211 7.20 -8.41 17.75
C ALA A 211 7.05 -9.30 18.98
N HIS A 212 7.90 -9.14 20.01
CA HIS A 212 8.06 -10.15 21.05
C HIS A 212 7.96 -9.62 22.48
N ASN A 213 8.09 -8.30 22.71
CA ASN A 213 8.03 -7.76 24.06
C ASN A 213 6.60 -7.32 24.42
N ARG A 214 5.91 -8.14 25.24
CA ARG A 214 4.54 -7.88 25.70
C ARG A 214 4.31 -6.55 26.44
N ARG A 215 5.35 -5.85 26.87
CA ARG A 215 5.28 -4.58 27.61
C ARG A 215 5.74 -3.38 26.77
N PHE A 216 6.12 -3.61 25.53
CA PHE A 216 6.53 -2.58 24.61
C PHE A 216 5.49 -2.49 23.50
N ASN A 217 5.01 -1.28 23.25
CA ASN A 217 4.28 -0.94 22.03
C ASN A 217 5.03 0.24 21.42
N ALA A 218 5.40 0.13 20.14
CA ALA A 218 6.09 1.21 19.45
C ALA A 218 5.20 2.45 19.37
N GLU A 219 5.83 3.62 19.42
CA GLU A 219 5.20 4.90 19.13
C GLU A 219 5.72 5.50 17.82
N ALA A 220 5.06 6.55 17.34
CA ALA A 220 5.43 7.24 16.10
C ALA A 220 6.91 7.65 16.10
N ASP A 221 7.42 8.11 17.24
CA ASP A 221 8.77 8.63 17.39
C ASP A 221 9.83 7.52 17.47
N ASP A 222 9.48 6.29 17.84
CA ASP A 222 10.38 5.14 17.71
C ASP A 222 10.72 4.88 16.26
N ILE A 223 9.72 4.87 15.37
CA ILE A 223 9.90 4.66 13.94
C ILE A 223 10.64 5.84 13.30
N LYS A 224 10.27 7.09 13.64
CA LYS A 224 10.94 8.29 13.09
C LYS A 224 12.44 8.28 13.37
N ARG A 225 12.85 7.90 14.58
CA ARG A 225 14.26 7.88 14.99
C ARG A 225 15.13 6.98 14.13
N VAL A 226 14.57 5.90 13.59
CA VAL A 226 15.31 4.93 12.79
C VAL A 226 15.05 5.06 11.28
N ARG A 227 14.05 5.85 10.87
CA ARG A 227 13.57 5.96 9.48
C ARG A 227 14.67 6.24 8.46
N ASP A 228 15.55 7.19 8.75
CA ASP A 228 16.58 7.60 7.79
C ASP A 228 17.63 6.50 7.60
N GLU A 229 17.97 5.79 8.68
CA GLU A 229 18.84 4.61 8.62
C GLU A 229 18.17 3.45 7.88
N LEU A 230 16.85 3.28 8.00
CA LEU A 230 16.07 2.31 7.21
C LEU A 230 16.27 2.56 5.73
N ARG A 231 16.10 3.83 5.34
CA ARG A 231 16.14 4.23 3.95
C ARG A 231 17.51 3.92 3.36
N VAL A 232 18.58 4.30 4.06
CA VAL A 232 19.96 4.03 3.63
C VAL A 232 20.19 2.52 3.48
N ALA A 233 19.81 1.73 4.48
CA ALA A 233 19.97 0.27 4.42
C ALA A 233 19.17 -0.37 3.28
N ALA A 234 17.91 0.01 3.11
CA ALA A 234 17.04 -0.54 2.07
C ALA A 234 17.52 -0.15 0.66
N GLU A 235 17.94 1.10 0.48
CA GLU A 235 18.48 1.58 -0.80
C GLU A 235 19.77 0.85 -1.16
N GLU A 236 20.70 0.68 -0.24
CA GLU A 236 21.95 -0.05 -0.49
C GLU A 236 21.70 -1.53 -0.82
N LEU A 237 20.80 -2.20 -0.10
CA LEU A 237 20.43 -3.59 -0.40
C LEU A 237 19.75 -3.73 -1.77
N LEU A 238 18.90 -2.78 -2.18
CA LEU A 238 18.29 -2.79 -3.52
C LEU A 238 19.35 -2.73 -4.63
N HIS A 239 20.41 -1.94 -4.44
CA HIS A 239 21.52 -1.86 -5.39
C HIS A 239 22.32 -3.16 -5.42
N LEU A 240 22.67 -3.71 -4.25
CA LEU A 240 23.40 -4.99 -4.16
C LEU A 240 22.61 -6.17 -4.75
N ALA A 241 21.27 -6.12 -4.68
CA ALA A 241 20.38 -7.12 -5.27
C ALA A 241 20.14 -6.91 -6.78
N ASN A 242 20.73 -5.90 -7.42
CA ASN A 242 20.47 -5.52 -8.81
C ASN A 242 18.99 -5.21 -9.13
N LEU A 243 18.21 -4.79 -8.12
CA LEU A 243 16.79 -4.45 -8.28
C LEU A 243 16.58 -3.00 -8.70
N LYS A 244 17.57 -2.14 -8.47
CA LYS A 244 17.66 -0.78 -9.00
C LYS A 244 19.05 -0.56 -9.58
N ARG A 245 19.11 0.08 -10.74
CA ARG A 245 20.39 0.54 -11.29
C ARG A 245 20.85 1.77 -10.51
N PRO A 246 22.14 1.88 -10.16
CA PRO A 246 22.67 3.13 -9.65
C PRO A 246 22.43 4.21 -10.71
N SER A 247 21.89 5.35 -10.26
CA SER A 247 21.76 6.57 -11.07
C SER A 247 23.12 7.14 -11.43
#